data_AF-A0A527XBR3-F1
#
_entry.id   AF-A0A527XBR3-F1
#
_cell.length_a   1.000
_cell.length_b   1.000
_cell.length_c   1.000
_cell.angle_alpha   90.00
_cell.angle_beta   90.00
_cell.angle_gamma   90.00
#
_symmetry.space_group_name_H-M   'P 1'
#
loop_
_entity.id
_entity.type
_entity.pdbx_description
1 polymer ?
#
loop_
_entity_poly.entity_id
_entity_poly.type
_entity_poly.pdbx_seq_one_letter_code
_entity_poly.pdbx_strand_id
1 'polypeptide(L)' 'TRLIGNALGARYIVSGTLARYDRHIRLNASLSDTSNGRLVWSQRFDRDLVDIFSLRDQIGSEIVSILDKEV' A
#
# COMPACT_ATOMS: atom_id res chain seq x y z
N THR A 1 10.36 -4.22 -8.21
CA THR A 1 9.76 -5.08 -7.16
C THR A 1 10.31 -6.51 -7.18
N ARG A 2 10.46 -7.19 -8.33
CA ARG A 2 10.95 -8.58 -8.41
C ARG A 2 12.23 -8.89 -7.64
N LEU A 3 13.30 -8.09 -7.79
CA LEU A 3 14.56 -8.30 -7.06
C LEU A 3 14.39 -8.19 -5.54
N ILE A 4 13.60 -7.23 -5.08
CA ILE A 4 13.30 -7.01 -3.66
C ILE A 4 12.41 -8.15 -3.13
N GLY A 5 11.42 -8.57 -3.92
CA GLY A 5 10.53 -9.69 -3.58
C GLY A 5 11.29 -10.99 -3.39
N ASN A 6 12.23 -11.30 -4.30
CA ASN A 6 13.08 -12.46 -4.19
C ASN A 6 14.02 -12.40 -2.98
N ALA A 7 14.61 -11.22 -2.71
CA ALA A 7 15.48 -11.04 -1.54
C ALA A 7 14.73 -11.18 -0.21
N LEU A 8 13.44 -10.81 -0.17
CA LEU A 8 12.59 -10.89 1.02
C LEU A 8 11.75 -12.17 1.11
N GLY A 9 11.79 -13.04 0.08
CA GLY A 9 10.88 -14.20 -0.01
C GLY A 9 9.40 -13.82 -0.08
N ALA A 10 9.09 -12.60 -0.53
CA ALA A 10 7.74 -12.04 -0.52
C ALA A 10 7.09 -12.11 -1.91
N ARG A 11 5.93 -12.77 -2.02
CA ARG A 11 5.12 -12.85 -3.26
C ARG A 11 4.46 -11.52 -3.61
N TYR A 12 4.04 -10.76 -2.61
CA TYR A 12 3.45 -9.45 -2.79
C TYR A 12 4.23 -8.42 -1.98
N ILE A 13 4.42 -7.23 -2.56
CA ILE A 13 5.05 -6.09 -1.90
C ILE A 13 4.05 -4.94 -1.89
N VAL A 14 3.83 -4.40 -0.68
CA VAL A 14 3.19 -3.10 -0.50
C VAL A 14 4.26 -2.02 -0.59
N SER A 15 4.02 -0.97 -1.36
CA SER A 15 4.90 0.19 -1.47
C SER A 15 4.07 1.47 -1.49
N GLY A 16 4.66 2.60 -1.11
CA GLY A 16 3.92 3.84 -1.07
C GLY A 16 4.77 5.06 -0.79
N THR A 17 4.16 6.22 -0.96
CA THR A 17 4.76 7.53 -0.67
C THR A 17 3.83 8.34 0.22
N LEU A 18 4.40 8.95 1.26
CA LEU A 18 3.69 9.82 2.18
C LEU A 18 4.23 11.25 1.99
N ALA A 19 3.35 12.18 1.65
CA ALA A 19 3.65 13.60 1.60
C ALA A 19 2.76 14.33 2.61
N ARG A 20 3.34 15.28 3.34
CA ARG A 20 2.61 16.11 4.30
C ARG A 20 2.71 17.57 3.88
N TYR A 21 1.57 18.25 3.87
CA TYR A 21 1.44 19.68 3.59
C TYR A 21 0.65 20.31 4.74
N ASP A 22 1.35 20.99 5.65
CA ASP A 22 0.77 21.54 6.88
C ASP A 22 0.00 20.49 7.69
N ARG A 23 -1.34 20.57 7.69
CA ARG A 23 -2.26 19.63 8.34
C ARG A 23 -2.84 18.59 7.39
N HIS A 24 -2.52 18.62 6.11
CA HIS A 24 -2.96 17.62 5.13
C HIS A 24 -1.88 16.59 4.85
N ILE A 25 -2.32 15.37 4.58
CA ILE A 25 -1.48 14.24 4.20
C ILE A 25 -2.00 13.65 2.90
N ARG A 26 -1.06 13.38 2.00
CA ARG A 26 -1.27 12.56 0.82
C ARG A 26 -0.48 11.28 0.94
N LEU A 27 -1.18 10.15 0.94
CA LEU A 27 -0.58 8.82 0.91
C LEU A 27 -0.96 8.15 -0.41
N ASN A 28 0.04 7.75 -1.19
CA ASN A 28 -0.16 6.82 -2.29
C ASN A 28 0.33 5.45 -1.83
N ALA A 29 -0.49 4.42 -1.92
CA ALA A 29 -0.13 3.06 -1.58
C ALA A 29 -0.45 2.14 -2.76
N SER A 30 0.39 1.13 -2.96
CA SER A 30 0.21 0.14 -4.01
C SER A 30 0.66 -1.24 -3.53
N LEU A 31 0.03 -2.27 -4.09
CA LEU A 31 0.36 -3.67 -3.90
C LEU A 31 0.79 -4.24 -5.25
N SER A 32 1.96 -4.85 -5.31
CA SER A 32 2.49 -5.46 -6.54
C SER A 32 2.86 -6.92 -6.32
N ASP A 33 2.51 -7.77 -7.30
CA ASP A 33 2.98 -9.15 -7.40
C ASP A 33 4.44 -9.14 -7.88
N THR A 34 5.32 -9.75 -7.11
CA THR A 34 6.77 -9.73 -7.37
C THR A 34 7.19 -10.75 -8.41
N SER A 35 6.36 -11.76 -8.68
CA SER A 35 6.66 -12.83 -9.64
C SER A 35 6.66 -12.34 -11.09
N ASN A 36 5.71 -11.46 -11.42
CA ASN A 36 5.45 -10.95 -12.76
C ASN A 36 5.50 -9.41 -12.83
N GLY A 37 5.62 -8.73 -11.70
CA GLY A 37 5.64 -7.26 -11.61
C GLY A 37 4.28 -6.60 -11.77
N ARG A 38 3.18 -7.37 -11.74
CA ARG A 38 1.81 -6.84 -11.91
C ARG A 38 1.42 -5.95 -10.73
N LEU A 39 0.84 -4.81 -11.04
CA LEU A 39 0.14 -3.99 -10.06
C LEU A 39 -1.20 -4.65 -9.71
N VAL A 40 -1.34 -5.07 -8.46
CA VAL A 40 -2.56 -5.72 -7.94
C VAL A 40 -3.56 -4.66 -7.47
N TRP A 41 -3.07 -3.62 -6.81
CA TRP A 41 -3.89 -2.53 -6.31
C TRP A 41 -3.07 -1.25 -6.17
N SER A 42 -3.76 -0.11 -6.27
CA SER A 42 -3.21 1.21 -5.99
C SER A 42 -4.32 2.11 -5.49
N GLN A 43 -4.04 2.90 -4.47
CA GLN A 43 -4.97 3.87 -3.94
C GLN A 43 -4.25 5.12 -3.45
N ARG A 44 -4.95 6.25 -3.58
CA ARG A 44 -4.52 7.52 -3.04
C ARG A 44 -5.48 7.97 -1.95
N PHE A 45 -4.90 8.40 -0.84
CA PHE A 45 -5.59 8.97 0.29
C PHE A 45 -5.15 10.42 0.44
N ASP A 46 -6.12 11.33 0.58
CA ASP A 46 -5.91 12.75 0.84
C ASP A 46 -6.80 13.09 2.06
N ARG A 47 -6.16 13.36 3.21
CA ARG A 47 -6.81 13.45 4.54
C ARG A 47 -6.08 14.44 5.45
N ASP A 48 -6.73 14.88 6.52
CA ASP A 48 -6.07 15.64 7.57
C ASP A 48 -5.17 14.75 8.46
N LEU A 49 -4.10 15.33 9.00
CA LEU A 49 -3.08 14.68 9.83
C LEU A 49 -3.66 14.05 11.09
N VAL A 50 -4.77 14.59 11.59
CA VAL A 50 -5.49 14.05 12.75
C VAL A 50 -6.06 12.65 12.49
N ASP A 51 -6.29 12.30 11.22
CA ASP A 51 -6.91 11.04 10.81
C ASP A 51 -5.88 9.96 10.44
N ILE A 52 -4.58 10.18 10.67
CA ILE A 52 -3.54 9.24 10.22
C ILE A 52 -3.65 7.85 10.86
N PHE A 53 -4.14 7.75 12.10
CA PHE A 53 -4.35 6.46 12.75
C PHE A 53 -5.48 5.69 12.06
N SER A 54 -6.60 6.36 11.77
CA SER A 54 -7.71 5.78 11.01
C SER A 54 -7.28 5.37 9.60
N LEU A 55 -6.41 6.15 8.96
CA LEU A 55 -5.85 5.86 7.65
C LEU A 55 -5.01 4.57 7.65
N ARG A 56 -4.18 4.36 8.68
CA ARG A 56 -3.37 3.14 8.83
C ARG A 56 -4.25 1.89 8.88
N ASP A 57 -5.31 1.94 9.70
CA ASP A 57 -6.19 0.79 9.91
C ASP A 57 -7.00 0.48 8.65
N GLN A 58 -7.47 1.52 7.95
CA GLN A 58 -8.13 1.37 6.64
C GLN A 58 -7.24 0.70 5.60
N ILE A 59 -5.98 1.16 5.46
CA ILE A 59 -5.05 0.60 4.48
C ILE A 59 -4.76 -0.87 4.76
N GLY A 60 -4.56 -1.23 6.04
CA GLY A 60 -4.38 -2.63 6.42
C GLY A 60 -5.58 -3.50 6.03
N SER A 61 -6.80 -3.02 6.32
CA SER A 61 -8.03 -3.72 5.95
C SER A 61 -8.20 -3.89 4.44
N GLU A 62 -7.89 -2.86 3.65
CA GLU A 62 -8.01 -2.92 2.19
C GLU A 62 -7.00 -3.92 1.62
N ILE A 63 -5.73 -3.87 2.05
CA ILE A 63 -4.69 -4.80 1.59
C ILE A 63 -5.07 -6.26 1.89
N VAL A 64 -5.55 -6.54 3.11
CA VAL A 64 -5.99 -7.89 3.49
C VAL A 64 -7.15 -8.35 2.60
N SER A 65 -8.15 -7.47 2.37
CA SER A 65 -9.29 -7.80 1.50
C SER A 65 -8.89 -8.08 0.05
N ILE A 66 -7.86 -7.41 -0.46
CA ILE A 66 -7.36 -7.63 -1.82
C ILE A 66 -6.58 -8.94 -1.90
N LEU A 67 -5.74 -9.23 -0.90
CA LEU A 67 -5.00 -10.48 -0.84
C LEU A 67 -5.92 -11.69 -0.73
N ASP A 68 -7.00 -11.60 0.04
CA ASP A 68 -8.01 -12.66 0.16
C ASP A 68 -8.67 -13.00 -1.18
N LYS A 69 -8.79 -12.03 -2.09
CA LYS A 69 -9.36 -12.23 -3.44
C LYS A 69 -8.37 -12.80 -4.47
N GLU A 70 -7.09 -12.82 -4.15
CA GLU A 70 -6.00 -13.27 -5.04
C GLU A 70 -5.51 -14.69 -4.69
N VAL A 71 -6.03 -15.29 -3.60
CA VAL A 71 -5.78 -16.68 -3.16
C VAL A 71 -6.87 -17.60 -3.72
#